data_AF-A0A522VV78-F1
#
_entry.id   AF-A0A522VV78-F1
#
_cell.length_a   1.000
_cell.length_b   1.000
_cell.length_c   1.000
_cell.angle_alpha   90.00
_cell.angle_beta   90.00
_cell.angle_gamma   90.00
#
_symmetry.space_group_name_H-M   'P 1'
#
loop_
_entity.id
_entity.type
_entity.pdbx_description
1 polymer ?
#
loop_
_entity_poly.entity_id
_entity_poly.type
_entity_poly.pdbx_seq_one_letter_code
_entity_poly.pdbx_strand_id
1 'polypeptide(L)'
;MRPLALLEYAALIVGIIAVIAGRFFALAKGVHLGIFLVGAGIALGGLESVFTRRLGFRPADDSGEVYAGAPAVIAGLMALLVGAGVIAAAYVLDARQWDSTLRYLTRRPAPVLAAGGLLLTGIGALMLFNLRGRRGLLWTLLVRAPRALLGLVLVAAGLAAIGLGAWEWREPSAFDQFVRNLQQKFDWPIRIRQPSARASSAATAGSVLPSRNSRNAPPAVEM
;
A
#
# COMPACT_ATOMS: atom_id res chain seq x y z
N MET A 1 -12.78 7.31 -31.57
CA MET A 1 -12.40 6.90 -30.19
C MET A 1 -13.46 5.94 -29.69
N ARG A 2 -13.07 4.85 -29.00
CA ARG A 2 -14.05 3.93 -28.41
C ARG A 2 -14.83 4.67 -27.30
N PRO A 3 -16.17 4.59 -27.26
CA PRO A 3 -16.97 5.34 -26.28
C PRO A 3 -16.64 4.93 -24.83
N LEU A 4 -16.21 3.67 -24.63
CA LEU A 4 -15.82 3.14 -23.32
C LEU A 4 -14.53 3.80 -22.80
N ALA A 5 -13.47 3.86 -23.61
CA ALA A 5 -12.24 4.56 -23.24
C ALA A 5 -12.46 6.04 -22.90
N LEU A 6 -13.38 6.71 -23.62
CA LEU A 6 -13.75 8.10 -23.28
C LEU A 6 -14.42 8.18 -21.91
N LEU A 7 -15.32 7.24 -21.59
CA LEU A 7 -15.95 7.15 -20.27
C LEU A 7 -14.91 6.90 -19.16
N GLU A 8 -13.93 6.03 -19.40
CA GLU A 8 -12.85 5.74 -18.46
C GLU A 8 -12.01 6.97 -18.14
N TYR A 9 -11.55 7.68 -19.18
CA TYR A 9 -10.81 8.93 -19.02
C TYR A 9 -11.65 10.02 -18.37
N ALA A 10 -12.91 10.14 -18.76
CA ALA A 10 -13.83 11.10 -18.14
C ALA A 10 -14.03 10.80 -16.66
N ALA A 11 -14.26 9.55 -16.27
CA ALA A 11 -14.42 9.14 -14.88
C ALA A 11 -13.16 9.47 -14.05
N LEU A 12 -11.97 9.21 -14.58
CA LEU A 12 -10.70 9.56 -13.92
C LEU A 12 -10.51 11.06 -13.78
N ILE A 13 -10.69 11.82 -14.86
CA ILE A 13 -10.50 13.28 -14.86
C ILE A 13 -11.52 13.94 -13.93
N VAL A 14 -12.80 13.60 -14.06
CA VAL A 14 -13.88 14.13 -13.19
C VAL A 14 -13.65 13.71 -11.75
N GLY A 15 -13.22 12.47 -11.49
CA GLY A 15 -12.88 11.99 -10.16
C GLY A 15 -11.73 12.79 -9.52
N ILE A 16 -10.65 13.03 -10.24
CA ILE A 16 -9.51 13.85 -9.77
C ILE A 16 -9.97 15.28 -9.47
N ILE A 17 -10.74 15.89 -10.38
CA ILE A 17 -11.28 17.24 -10.17
C ILE A 17 -12.18 17.28 -8.94
N ALA A 18 -13.04 16.27 -8.74
CA ALA A 18 -13.92 16.18 -7.58
C ALA A 18 -13.14 16.03 -6.25
N VAL A 19 -12.04 15.27 -6.24
CA VAL A 19 -11.14 15.19 -5.07
C VAL A 19 -10.52 16.54 -4.75
N ILE A 20 -9.98 17.23 -5.78
CA ILE A 20 -9.34 18.53 -5.61
C ILE A 20 -10.37 19.55 -5.13
N ALA A 21 -11.48 19.69 -5.84
CA ALA A 21 -12.55 20.62 -5.49
C ALA A 21 -13.15 20.31 -4.11
N GLY A 22 -13.43 19.05 -3.80
CA GLY A 22 -13.93 18.64 -2.48
C GLY A 22 -12.98 19.01 -1.35
N ARG A 23 -11.67 18.94 -1.57
CA ARG A 23 -10.66 19.38 -0.60
C ARG A 23 -10.62 20.90 -0.45
N PHE A 24 -10.74 21.65 -1.55
CA PHE A 24 -10.78 23.12 -1.53
C PHE A 24 -12.04 23.67 -0.86
N PHE A 25 -13.21 23.08 -1.13
CA PHE A 25 -14.50 23.51 -0.57
C PHE A 25 -14.85 22.85 0.77
N ALA A 26 -13.93 22.06 1.36
CA ALA A 26 -14.16 21.29 2.59
C ALA A 26 -15.40 20.37 2.56
N LEU A 27 -15.82 19.92 1.38
CA LEU A 27 -16.91 18.96 1.21
C LEU A 27 -16.35 17.53 1.22
N ALA A 28 -16.40 16.88 2.38
CA ALA A 28 -15.98 15.49 2.56
C ALA A 28 -16.65 14.53 1.54
N LYS A 29 -17.95 14.71 1.28
CA LYS A 29 -18.69 13.93 0.27
C LYS A 29 -18.12 14.08 -1.15
N GLY A 30 -17.62 15.27 -1.50
CA GLY A 30 -17.00 15.52 -2.80
C GLY A 30 -15.68 14.73 -2.97
N VAL A 31 -14.90 14.63 -1.89
CA VAL A 31 -13.67 13.82 -1.86
C VAL A 31 -13.99 12.34 -2.01
N HIS A 32 -14.96 11.80 -1.27
CA HIS A 32 -15.33 10.38 -1.34
C HIS A 32 -15.85 10.01 -2.73
N LEU A 33 -16.72 10.84 -3.30
CA LEU A 33 -17.25 10.66 -4.65
C LEU A 33 -16.12 10.68 -5.69
N GLY A 34 -15.17 11.60 -5.55
CA GLY A 34 -14.01 11.68 -6.43
C GLY A 34 -13.14 10.42 -6.39
N ILE A 35 -12.84 9.90 -5.19
CA ILE A 35 -12.10 8.64 -5.01
C ILE A 35 -12.87 7.47 -5.63
N PHE A 36 -14.18 7.42 -5.42
CA PHE A 36 -15.05 6.41 -6.02
C PHE A 36 -14.99 6.44 -7.56
N LEU A 37 -15.11 7.62 -8.17
CA LEU A 37 -15.02 7.81 -9.62
C LEU A 37 -13.68 7.37 -10.20
N VAL A 38 -12.58 7.68 -9.51
CA VAL A 38 -11.24 7.20 -9.90
C VAL A 38 -11.18 5.67 -9.85
N GLY A 39 -11.64 5.06 -8.75
CA GLY A 39 -11.68 3.60 -8.62
C GLY A 39 -12.57 2.93 -9.67
N ALA A 40 -13.73 3.52 -9.95
CA ALA A 40 -14.66 3.05 -10.97
C ALA A 40 -14.05 3.13 -12.38
N GLY A 41 -13.37 4.23 -12.72
CA GLY A 41 -12.64 4.37 -13.98
C GLY A 41 -11.57 3.27 -14.14
N ILE A 42 -10.74 3.06 -13.11
CA ILE A 42 -9.71 2.01 -13.11
C ILE A 42 -10.33 0.61 -13.27
N ALA A 43 -11.41 0.32 -12.55
CA ALA A 43 -12.11 -0.96 -12.65
C ALA A 43 -12.72 -1.17 -14.04
N LEU A 44 -13.30 -0.13 -14.63
CA LEU A 44 -13.88 -0.20 -15.97
C LEU A 44 -12.82 -0.48 -17.04
N GLY A 45 -11.66 0.19 -16.97
CA GLY A 45 -10.50 -0.10 -17.83
C GLY A 45 -9.92 -1.48 -17.63
N GLY A 46 -9.95 -1.99 -16.39
CA GLY A 46 -9.61 -3.38 -16.09
C GLY A 46 -10.59 -4.37 -16.75
N LEU A 47 -11.88 -4.08 -16.67
CA LEU A 47 -12.96 -4.88 -17.25
C LEU A 47 -12.87 -4.90 -18.79
N GLU A 48 -12.68 -3.75 -19.43
CA GLU A 48 -12.43 -3.67 -20.88
C GLU A 48 -11.24 -4.54 -21.26
N SER A 49 -10.16 -4.48 -20.47
CA SER A 49 -8.94 -5.24 -20.74
C SER A 49 -9.12 -6.75 -20.66
N VAL A 50 -9.95 -7.23 -19.73
CA VAL A 50 -10.28 -8.66 -19.63
C VAL A 50 -11.18 -9.12 -20.79
N PHE A 51 -12.22 -8.36 -21.14
CA PHE A 51 -13.15 -8.75 -22.19
C PHE A 51 -12.56 -8.64 -23.59
N THR A 52 -11.87 -7.54 -23.88
CA THR A 52 -11.34 -7.28 -25.22
C THR A 52 -9.97 -7.93 -25.43
N ARG A 53 -9.34 -8.44 -24.37
CA ARG A 53 -7.97 -8.97 -24.36
C ARG A 53 -6.95 -7.99 -24.95
N ARG A 54 -7.22 -6.70 -24.81
CA ARG A 54 -6.39 -5.56 -25.23
C ARG A 54 -6.30 -4.60 -24.05
N LEU A 55 -5.14 -4.00 -23.79
CA LEU A 55 -4.97 -3.08 -22.66
C LEU A 55 -6.01 -1.93 -22.71
N GLY A 56 -6.74 -1.71 -21.62
CA GLY A 56 -7.59 -0.54 -21.40
C GLY A 56 -6.78 0.76 -21.26
N PHE A 57 -7.43 1.93 -21.26
CA PHE A 57 -6.76 3.25 -21.23
C PHE A 57 -5.78 3.54 -22.38
N ARG A 58 -6.13 3.21 -23.63
CA ARG A 58 -5.22 3.51 -24.75
C ARG A 58 -5.93 4.16 -25.95
N PRO A 59 -5.51 5.37 -26.36
CA PRO A 59 -5.95 5.97 -27.60
C PRO A 59 -5.16 5.34 -28.77
N ALA A 60 -5.89 4.84 -29.77
CA ALA A 60 -5.42 4.38 -31.10
C ALA A 60 -4.98 2.91 -31.28
N ASP A 61 -5.37 2.38 -32.44
CA ASP A 61 -5.37 0.99 -32.90
C ASP A 61 -3.99 0.40 -33.28
N ASP A 62 -2.88 1.14 -33.17
CA ASP A 62 -1.73 0.91 -34.07
C ASP A 62 -0.41 0.42 -33.44
N SER A 63 -0.42 -0.24 -32.28
CA SER A 63 0.83 -0.82 -31.73
C SER A 63 0.64 -2.09 -30.87
N GLY A 64 -0.40 -2.89 -31.16
CA GLY A 64 -1.02 -3.81 -30.21
C GLY A 64 -0.54 -5.26 -30.15
N GLU A 65 0.44 -5.71 -30.95
CA GLU A 65 0.76 -7.15 -30.97
C GLU A 65 1.50 -7.65 -29.72
N VAL A 66 2.27 -6.80 -29.04
CA VAL A 66 3.17 -7.23 -27.94
C VAL A 66 2.44 -7.51 -26.63
N TYR A 67 1.25 -6.93 -26.42
CA TYR A 67 0.48 -7.05 -25.17
C TYR A 67 -0.95 -7.57 -25.35
N ALA A 68 -1.31 -8.04 -26.54
CA ALA A 68 -2.61 -8.68 -26.77
C ALA A 68 -2.69 -10.07 -26.10
N GLY A 69 -3.89 -10.47 -25.68
CA GLY A 69 -4.14 -11.80 -25.13
C GLY A 69 -3.88 -11.89 -23.63
N ALA A 70 -3.09 -12.87 -23.20
CA ALA A 70 -2.85 -13.17 -21.78
C ALA A 70 -2.29 -11.98 -20.96
N PRO A 71 -1.36 -11.15 -21.47
CA PRO A 71 -0.86 -9.99 -20.73
C PRO A 71 -1.95 -8.93 -20.45
N ALA A 72 -2.84 -8.68 -21.41
CA ALA A 72 -3.96 -7.77 -21.23
C ALA A 72 -4.96 -8.29 -20.18
N VAL A 73 -5.22 -9.59 -20.14
CA VAL A 73 -6.09 -10.18 -19.12
C VAL A 73 -5.47 -10.05 -17.73
N ILE A 74 -4.17 -10.33 -17.58
CA ILE A 74 -3.48 -10.21 -16.29
C ILE A 74 -3.49 -8.75 -15.81
N ALA A 75 -3.12 -7.82 -16.69
CA ALA A 75 -3.15 -6.39 -16.37
C ALA A 75 -4.58 -5.91 -16.04
N GLY A 76 -5.59 -6.42 -16.74
CA GLY A 76 -7.00 -6.13 -16.49
C GLY A 76 -7.47 -6.61 -15.12
N LEU A 77 -7.11 -7.83 -14.73
CA LEU A 77 -7.41 -8.38 -13.40
C LEU A 77 -6.72 -7.59 -12.29
N MET A 78 -5.47 -7.17 -12.49
CA MET A 78 -4.78 -6.31 -11.54
C MET A 78 -5.46 -4.95 -11.41
N ALA A 79 -5.86 -4.33 -12.52
CA ALA A 79 -6.59 -3.08 -12.53
C ALA A 79 -7.95 -3.21 -11.83
N LEU A 80 -8.68 -4.32 -12.04
CA LEU A 80 -9.93 -4.60 -11.32
C LEU A 80 -9.71 -4.69 -9.81
N LEU A 81 -8.66 -5.38 -9.37
CA LEU A 81 -8.34 -5.50 -7.95
C LEU A 81 -7.99 -4.15 -7.34
N VAL A 82 -7.18 -3.33 -8.02
CA VAL A 82 -6.84 -1.97 -7.58
C VAL A 82 -8.09 -1.09 -7.54
N GLY A 83 -8.89 -1.09 -8.61
CA GLY A 83 -10.12 -0.31 -8.71
C GLY A 83 -11.12 -0.67 -7.61
N ALA A 84 -11.32 -1.96 -7.34
CA ALA A 84 -12.15 -2.45 -6.24
C ALA A 84 -11.63 -1.97 -4.87
N GLY A 85 -10.32 -2.00 -4.65
CA GLY A 85 -9.71 -1.48 -3.43
C GLY A 85 -9.93 0.03 -3.24
N VAL A 86 -9.80 0.81 -4.31
CA VAL A 86 -10.06 2.27 -4.28
C VAL A 86 -11.54 2.57 -4.03
N ILE A 87 -12.45 1.82 -4.66
CA ILE A 87 -13.90 1.93 -4.39
C ILE A 87 -14.21 1.59 -2.94
N ALA A 88 -13.67 0.48 -2.42
CA ALA A 88 -13.85 0.09 -1.02
C ALA A 88 -13.32 1.16 -0.05
N ALA A 89 -12.16 1.77 -0.36
CA ALA A 89 -11.63 2.88 0.43
C ALA A 89 -12.57 4.09 0.45
N ALA A 90 -13.21 4.44 -0.68
CA ALA A 90 -14.20 5.51 -0.73
C ALA A 90 -15.40 5.23 0.18
N TYR A 91 -15.92 4.00 0.18
CA TYR A 91 -17.02 3.59 1.07
C TYR A 91 -16.63 3.62 2.55
N VAL A 92 -15.43 3.15 2.89
CA VAL A 92 -14.94 3.16 4.27
C VAL A 92 -14.75 4.60 4.78
N LEU A 93 -14.27 5.50 3.93
CA LEU A 93 -14.15 6.92 4.24
C LEU A 93 -15.52 7.56 4.46
N ASP A 94 -16.50 7.24 3.61
CA ASP A 94 -17.87 7.74 3.75
C ASP A 94 -18.55 7.25 5.03
N ALA A 95 -18.35 5.98 5.38
CA ALA A 95 -18.84 5.39 6.62
C ALA A 95 -18.10 5.90 7.88
N ARG A 96 -17.07 6.74 7.75
CA ARG A 96 -16.18 7.20 8.83
C ARG A 96 -15.51 6.06 9.61
N GLN A 97 -15.27 4.92 8.95
CA GLN A 97 -14.70 3.72 9.55
C GLN A 97 -13.21 3.53 9.21
N TRP A 98 -12.56 4.54 8.65
CA TRP A 98 -11.17 4.45 8.18
C TRP A 98 -10.21 3.92 9.25
N ASP A 99 -10.23 4.52 10.44
CA ASP A 99 -9.32 4.13 11.52
C ASP A 99 -9.60 2.74 12.09
N SER A 100 -10.87 2.31 12.13
CA SER A 100 -11.24 0.96 12.54
C SER A 100 -10.79 -0.07 11.50
N THR A 101 -11.00 0.23 10.21
CA THR A 101 -10.63 -0.66 9.11
C THR A 101 -9.11 -0.79 9.01
N LEU A 102 -8.36 0.30 9.15
CA LEU A 102 -6.90 0.24 9.20
C LEU A 102 -6.38 -0.53 10.41
N ARG A 103 -6.97 -0.34 11.60
CA ARG A 103 -6.62 -1.14 12.79
C ARG A 103 -6.97 -2.61 12.63
N TYR A 104 -8.05 -2.92 11.92
CA TYR A 104 -8.41 -4.30 11.59
C TYR A 104 -7.41 -4.91 10.59
N LEU A 105 -7.09 -4.22 9.49
CA LEU A 105 -6.16 -4.68 8.46
C LEU A 105 -4.72 -4.84 8.99
N THR A 106 -4.30 -4.00 9.94
CA THR A 106 -2.98 -4.15 10.59
C THR A 106 -2.94 -5.31 11.58
N ARG A 107 -4.07 -5.66 12.21
CA ARG A 107 -4.20 -6.83 13.08
C ARG A 107 -4.38 -8.14 12.32
N ARG A 108 -5.01 -8.08 11.15
CA ARG A 108 -5.28 -9.23 10.28
C ARG A 108 -4.82 -8.90 8.85
N PRO A 109 -3.52 -9.02 8.55
CA PRO A 109 -2.98 -8.66 7.25
C PRO A 109 -3.38 -9.60 6.11
N ALA A 110 -4.03 -10.74 6.38
CA ALA A 110 -4.47 -11.73 5.39
C ALA A 110 -5.04 -11.16 4.07
N PRO A 111 -6.08 -10.29 4.08
CA PRO A 111 -6.61 -9.71 2.85
C PRO A 111 -5.59 -8.83 2.11
N VAL A 112 -4.73 -8.12 2.82
CA VAL A 112 -3.67 -7.28 2.22
C VAL A 112 -2.59 -8.16 1.61
N LEU A 113 -2.19 -9.23 2.29
CA LEU A 113 -1.21 -10.20 1.80
C LEU A 113 -1.73 -10.95 0.57
N ALA A 114 -3.00 -11.34 0.57
CA ALA A 114 -3.62 -11.99 -0.57
C ALA A 114 -3.72 -11.04 -1.78
N ALA A 115 -4.20 -9.81 -1.57
CA ALA A 115 -4.30 -8.79 -2.61
C ALA A 115 -2.93 -8.40 -3.17
N GLY A 116 -1.97 -8.10 -2.28
CA GLY A 116 -0.60 -7.75 -2.63
C GLY A 116 0.12 -8.91 -3.33
N GLY A 117 -0.06 -10.13 -2.84
CA GLY A 117 0.48 -11.34 -3.45
C GLY A 117 -0.05 -11.58 -4.86
N LEU A 118 -1.36 -11.39 -5.08
CA LEU A 118 -1.97 -11.51 -6.41
C LEU A 118 -1.44 -10.45 -7.39
N LEU A 119 -1.26 -9.21 -6.92
CA LEU A 119 -0.60 -8.17 -7.70
C LEU A 119 0.85 -8.53 -8.03
N LEU A 120 1.62 -9.02 -7.05
CA LEU A 120 3.03 -9.40 -7.24
C LEU A 120 3.16 -10.54 -8.25
N THR A 121 2.30 -11.56 -8.14
CA THR A 121 2.22 -12.66 -9.09
C THR A 121 1.85 -12.16 -10.49
N GLY A 122 0.91 -11.22 -10.60
CA GLY A 122 0.56 -10.58 -11.86
C GLY A 122 1.73 -9.83 -12.51
N ILE A 123 2.48 -9.06 -11.73
CA ILE A 123 3.69 -8.34 -12.19
C ILE A 123 4.75 -9.34 -12.66
N GLY A 124 5.03 -10.38 -11.86
CA GLY A 124 5.99 -11.41 -12.22
C GLY A 124 5.59 -12.18 -13.48
N ALA A 125 4.31 -12.51 -13.63
CA ALA A 125 3.77 -13.14 -14.84
C ALA A 125 3.91 -12.22 -16.06
N LEU A 126 3.58 -10.93 -15.95
CA LEU A 126 3.77 -9.96 -17.04
C LEU A 126 5.24 -9.83 -17.43
N MET A 127 6.16 -9.85 -16.46
CA MET A 127 7.60 -9.88 -16.74
C MET A 127 8.01 -11.10 -17.55
N LEU A 128 7.40 -12.28 -17.31
CA LEU A 128 7.65 -13.52 -18.04
C LEU A 128 7.03 -13.54 -19.44
N PHE A 129 5.85 -12.94 -19.63
CA PHE A 129 5.18 -12.90 -20.94
C PHE A 129 5.79 -11.89 -21.92
N ASN A 130 6.37 -10.79 -21.43
CA ASN A 130 6.98 -9.74 -22.27
C ASN A 130 8.36 -10.14 -22.88
N LEU A 131 8.69 -11.43 -22.92
CA LEU A 131 10.00 -11.95 -23.34
C LEU A 131 10.16 -12.14 -24.87
N ARG A 132 9.13 -11.89 -25.67
CA ARG A 132 9.10 -12.26 -27.11
C ARG A 132 9.63 -11.19 -28.08
N GLY A 133 10.10 -10.04 -27.60
CA GLY A 133 10.25 -8.83 -28.43
C GLY A 133 11.55 -8.60 -29.23
N ARG A 134 12.72 -9.17 -28.91
CA ARG A 134 13.97 -8.89 -29.67
C ARG A 134 14.93 -10.08 -29.70
N ARG A 135 15.41 -10.46 -30.89
CA ARG A 135 16.33 -11.58 -31.14
C ARG A 135 17.79 -11.11 -31.13
N GLY A 136 18.54 -11.54 -30.13
CA GLY A 136 20.00 -11.43 -30.04
C GLY A 136 20.51 -12.22 -28.84
N LEU A 137 21.51 -13.10 -29.03
CA LEU A 137 22.03 -14.00 -27.99
C LEU A 137 22.54 -13.22 -26.76
N LEU A 138 23.28 -12.14 -27.00
CA LEU A 138 23.80 -11.25 -25.95
C LEU A 138 22.69 -10.55 -25.16
N TRP A 139 21.65 -10.08 -25.86
CA TRP A 139 20.49 -9.44 -25.23
C TRP A 139 19.66 -10.43 -24.41
N THR A 140 19.61 -11.67 -24.88
CA THR A 140 18.95 -12.79 -24.20
C THR A 140 19.67 -13.13 -22.89
N LEU A 141 21.01 -13.19 -22.85
CA LEU A 141 21.72 -13.41 -21.60
C LEU A 141 21.70 -12.19 -20.66
N LEU A 142 21.96 -10.99 -21.18
CA LEU A 142 22.25 -9.83 -20.33
C LEU A 142 20.99 -9.17 -19.75
N VAL A 143 19.86 -9.22 -20.45
CA VAL A 143 18.62 -8.54 -20.03
C VAL A 143 17.48 -9.52 -19.78
N ARG A 144 17.39 -10.60 -20.56
CA ARG A 144 16.26 -11.54 -20.48
C ARG A 144 16.39 -12.48 -19.29
N ALA A 145 17.57 -13.07 -19.06
CA ALA A 145 17.81 -13.99 -17.95
C ALA A 145 17.57 -13.34 -16.57
N PRO A 146 18.15 -12.17 -16.23
CA PRO A 146 17.89 -11.54 -14.93
C PRO A 146 16.42 -11.11 -14.79
N ARG A 147 15.79 -10.61 -15.86
CA ARG A 147 14.37 -10.22 -15.82
C ARG A 147 13.43 -11.41 -15.63
N ALA A 148 13.72 -12.55 -16.26
CA ALA A 148 12.94 -13.77 -16.07
C ALA A 148 13.12 -14.34 -14.66
N LEU A 149 14.35 -14.30 -14.14
CA LEU A 149 14.67 -14.74 -12.77
C LEU A 149 13.96 -13.85 -11.75
N LEU A 150 13.99 -12.53 -11.93
CA LEU A 150 13.21 -11.58 -11.14
C LEU A 150 11.70 -11.85 -11.24
N GLY A 151 11.19 -12.11 -12.45
CA GLY A 151 9.79 -12.48 -12.67
C GLY A 151 9.39 -13.74 -11.90
N LEU A 152 10.22 -14.78 -11.94
CA LEU A 152 10.00 -16.04 -11.21
C LEU A 152 10.06 -15.83 -9.70
N VAL A 153 11.04 -15.07 -9.20
CA VAL A 153 11.14 -14.69 -7.79
C VAL A 153 9.91 -13.92 -7.35
N LEU A 154 9.41 -12.98 -8.16
CA LEU A 154 8.17 -12.25 -7.87
C LEU A 154 6.94 -13.17 -7.86
N VAL A 155 6.82 -14.11 -8.81
CA VAL A 155 5.73 -15.08 -8.80
C VAL A 155 5.78 -15.95 -7.55
N ALA A 156 6.96 -16.47 -7.19
CA ALA A 156 7.14 -17.29 -6.00
C ALA A 156 6.85 -16.49 -4.72
N ALA A 157 7.32 -15.25 -4.62
CA ALA A 157 7.04 -14.36 -3.50
C ALA A 157 5.55 -14.02 -3.40
N GLY A 158 4.87 -13.77 -4.52
CA GLY A 158 3.43 -13.50 -4.55
C GLY A 158 2.61 -14.72 -4.13
N LEU A 159 2.96 -15.91 -4.60
CA LEU A 159 2.32 -17.16 -4.18
C LEU A 159 2.57 -17.46 -2.69
N ALA A 160 3.79 -17.21 -2.20
CA ALA A 160 4.09 -17.33 -0.78
C ALA A 160 3.26 -16.36 0.07
N ALA A 161 3.09 -15.11 -0.37
CA ALA A 161 2.24 -14.12 0.31
C ALA A 161 0.76 -14.54 0.33
N ILE A 162 0.24 -15.08 -0.77
CA ILE A 162 -1.12 -15.65 -0.81
C ILE A 162 -1.23 -16.84 0.15
N GLY A 163 -0.24 -17.73 0.18
CA GLY A 163 -0.19 -18.87 1.09
C GLY A 163 -0.16 -18.44 2.56
N LEU A 164 0.63 -17.41 2.90
CA LEU A 164 0.68 -16.82 4.24
C LEU A 164 -0.66 -16.20 4.63
N GLY A 165 -1.30 -15.45 3.73
CA GLY A 165 -2.63 -14.88 3.98
C GLY A 165 -3.71 -15.95 4.16
N ALA A 166 -3.67 -17.02 3.37
CA ALA A 166 -4.59 -18.16 3.50
C ALA A 166 -4.36 -18.94 4.81
N TRP A 167 -3.10 -19.07 5.24
CA TRP A 167 -2.75 -19.71 6.50
C TRP A 167 -3.26 -18.90 7.70
N GLU A 168 -3.07 -17.59 7.70
CA GLU A 168 -3.59 -16.70 8.74
C GLU A 168 -5.12 -16.77 8.87
N TRP A 169 -5.85 -16.92 7.76
CA TRP A 169 -7.29 -17.12 7.78
C TRP A 169 -7.72 -18.45 8.40
N ARG A 170 -6.94 -19.52 8.20
CA ARG A 170 -7.24 -20.85 8.73
C ARG A 170 -6.87 -20.98 10.21
N GLU A 171 -5.68 -20.52 10.59
CA GLU A 171 -5.10 -20.69 11.93
C GLU A 171 -4.37 -19.41 12.40
N PRO A 172 -5.11 -18.39 12.84
CA PRO A 172 -4.53 -17.10 13.21
C PRO A 172 -3.56 -17.19 14.40
N SER A 173 -3.82 -18.07 15.37
CA SER A 173 -2.96 -18.25 16.55
C SER A 173 -1.58 -18.84 16.21
N ALA A 174 -1.53 -19.79 15.28
CA ALA A 174 -0.27 -20.39 14.81
C ALA A 174 0.55 -19.40 14.00
N PHE A 175 -0.11 -18.61 13.15
CA PHE A 175 0.53 -17.52 12.40
C PHE A 175 1.13 -16.46 13.32
N ASP A 176 0.40 -16.02 14.35
CA ASP A 176 0.92 -15.03 15.31
C ASP A 176 2.15 -15.54 16.06
N GLN A 177 2.17 -16.83 16.45
CA GLN A 177 3.34 -17.45 17.07
C GLN A 177 4.53 -17.49 16.11
N PHE A 178 4.29 -17.85 14.84
CA PHE A 178 5.32 -17.86 13.81
C PHE A 178 5.92 -16.48 13.56
N VAL A 179 5.09 -15.44 13.43
CA VAL A 179 5.55 -14.05 13.24
C VAL A 179 6.36 -13.57 14.45
N ARG A 180 5.90 -13.84 15.68
CA ARG A 180 6.67 -13.51 16.90
C ARG A 180 8.01 -14.21 16.94
N ASN A 181 8.07 -15.49 16.58
CA ASN A 181 9.32 -16.26 16.52
C ASN A 181 10.27 -15.74 15.44
N LEU A 182 9.75 -15.32 14.28
CA LEU A 182 10.54 -14.68 13.24
C LEU A 182 11.08 -13.32 13.69
N GLN A 183 10.24 -12.48 14.31
CA GLN A 183 10.69 -11.20 14.87
C GLN A 183 11.78 -11.40 15.91
N GLN A 184 11.63 -12.34 16.84
CA GLN A 184 12.68 -12.64 17.83
C GLN A 184 13.97 -13.17 17.19
N LYS A 185 13.87 -13.89 16.07
CA LYS A 185 15.03 -14.45 15.35
C LYS A 185 15.73 -13.42 14.45
N PHE A 186 14.98 -12.45 13.91
CA PHE A 186 15.48 -11.38 13.05
C PHE A 186 15.73 -10.05 13.78
N ASP A 187 15.30 -9.92 15.04
CA ASP A 187 15.81 -8.96 16.02
C ASP A 187 17.26 -9.34 16.36
N TRP A 188 18.14 -9.23 15.36
CA TRP A 188 19.54 -8.96 15.61
C TRP A 188 19.59 -7.73 16.52
N PRO A 189 20.39 -7.73 17.59
CA PRO A 189 20.50 -6.56 18.43
C PRO A 189 21.17 -5.46 17.61
N ILE A 190 20.38 -4.63 16.94
CA ILE A 190 20.75 -3.23 16.74
C ILE A 190 20.66 -2.61 18.14
N ARG A 191 21.63 -2.99 18.98
CA ARG A 191 22.00 -2.28 20.18
C ARG A 191 22.61 -0.98 19.65
N ILE A 192 21.73 -0.06 19.21
CA ILE A 192 22.06 1.34 19.15
C ILE A 192 22.49 1.62 20.58
N ARG A 193 23.81 1.71 20.77
CA ARG A 193 24.44 2.11 22.00
C ARG A 193 23.85 3.49 22.26
N GLN A 194 22.77 3.57 23.05
CA GLN A 194 22.33 4.83 23.61
C GLN A 194 23.58 5.36 24.32
N PRO A 195 24.19 6.47 23.84
CA PRO A 195 25.21 7.12 24.64
C PRO A 195 24.51 7.45 25.95
N SER A 196 25.02 6.84 27.00
CA SER A 196 24.59 7.08 28.37
C SER A 196 24.38 8.57 28.56
N ALA A 197 23.15 8.98 28.89
CA ALA A 197 22.83 10.29 29.42
C ALA A 197 23.45 10.42 30.84
N ARG A 198 24.78 10.29 30.88
CA ARG A 198 25.63 10.33 32.07
C ARG A 198 26.79 11.29 31.77
N ALA A 199 26.44 12.46 31.26
CA ALA A 199 27.33 13.60 31.07
C ALA A 199 26.54 14.92 31.09
N SER A 200 25.67 15.10 32.09
CA SER A 200 25.14 16.43 32.44
C SER A 200 24.97 16.65 33.94
N SER A 201 25.52 15.77 34.78
CA SER A 201 25.50 15.92 36.25
C SER A 201 26.83 16.44 36.82
N ALA A 202 27.69 17.02 35.98
CA ALA A 202 29.03 17.52 36.37
C ALA A 202 29.17 19.06 36.22
N ALA A 203 28.06 19.80 36.18
CA ALA A 203 28.09 21.27 36.09
C ALA A 203 27.00 21.92 36.96
N THR A 204 26.83 21.49 38.20
CA THR A 204 26.17 22.31 39.24
C THR A 204 26.64 21.89 40.63
N ALA A 205 27.95 21.95 40.85
CA ALA A 205 28.54 21.96 42.18
C ALA A 205 29.23 23.31 42.36
N GLY A 206 28.55 24.27 43.00
CA GLY A 206 29.17 25.55 43.32
C GLY A 206 28.21 26.69 43.62
N SER A 207 27.37 26.59 44.65
CA SER A 207 27.19 27.70 45.60
C SER A 207 26.34 27.25 46.79
N VAL A 208 27.06 26.98 47.87
CA VAL A 208 26.60 26.91 49.25
C VAL A 208 25.92 28.23 49.65
N LEU A 209 24.77 28.16 50.32
CA LEU A 209 24.38 29.07 51.41
C LEU A 209 23.16 28.50 52.16
N PRO A 210 23.30 28.07 53.43
CA PRO A 210 22.16 27.74 54.28
C PRO A 210 21.66 29.00 55.00
N SER A 211 20.43 29.44 54.70
CA SER A 211 19.75 30.46 55.49
C SER A 211 18.84 29.82 56.53
N ARG A 212 18.91 30.40 57.72
CA ARG A 212 18.57 29.89 59.04
C ARG A 212 17.34 30.67 59.53
N ASN A 213 16.35 29.94 60.05
CA ASN A 213 15.32 30.37 61.03
C ASN A 213 14.71 31.79 60.96
N SER A 214 13.39 31.84 60.76
CA SER A 214 12.46 32.64 61.57
C SER A 214 11.06 32.01 61.46
N ARG A 215 10.56 31.34 62.51
CA ARG A 215 9.66 31.88 63.55
C ARG A 215 8.41 32.58 63.01
N ASN A 216 7.28 31.96 63.34
CA ASN A 216 6.03 32.55 63.85
C ASN A 216 5.29 33.57 62.97
N ALA A 217 4.15 33.15 62.41
CA ALA A 217 2.86 33.86 62.57
C ALA A 217 1.67 32.97 62.14
N PRO A 218 0.57 32.92 62.92
CA PRO A 218 -0.64 32.12 62.65
C PRO A 218 -1.63 32.80 61.67
N PRO A 219 -2.60 32.07 61.10
CA PRO A 219 -3.66 32.66 60.28
C PRO A 219 -4.72 33.35 61.16
N ALA A 220 -5.11 34.57 60.77
CA ALA A 220 -6.23 35.30 61.37
C ALA A 220 -7.39 35.44 60.34
N VAL A 221 -8.45 34.69 60.65
CA VAL A 221 -9.89 35.07 60.69
C VAL A 221 -10.55 35.69 59.45
N GLU A 222 -11.49 34.92 58.89
CA GLU A 222 -12.63 35.38 58.08
C GLU A 222 -13.60 36.22 58.93
N MET A 223 -14.11 37.32 58.35
CA MET A 223 -15.38 37.95 58.75
C MET A 223 -16.48 37.53 57.78
#